data_AF-A0A7J7U4W7-F1
#
_entry.id   AF-A0A7J7U4W7-F1
#
_cell.length_a   1.000
_cell.length_b   1.000
_cell.length_c   1.000
_cell.angle_alpha   90.00
_cell.angle_beta   90.00
_cell.angle_gamma   90.00
#
_symmetry.space_group_name_H-M   'P 1'
#
loop_
_entity.id
_entity.type
_entity.pdbx_description
1 polymer ?
#
loop_
_entity_poly.entity_id
_entity_poly.type
_entity_poly.pdbx_seq_one_letter_code
_entity_poly.pdbx_strand_id
1 'polypeptide(L)'
;MNQNNFFMWLPQEVTLYIFSQLDIQSLCRASMTCMSWFATIRNNDRLWKPHCLAVRAVCRREVDDDRKSGYSWRDILLRNYQKSQVKLGWLSGRYSNICSPISLPETIMCPMDAETWGEILEAELKRPNHKQIS
;
A
#
# COMPACT_ATOMS: atom_id res chain seq x y z
N MET A 1 -12.06 -7.71 34.61
CA MET A 1 -11.93 -6.41 33.90
C MET A 1 -12.93 -6.42 32.76
N ASN A 2 -14.05 -5.69 32.91
CA ASN A 2 -15.07 -5.59 31.87
C ASN A 2 -14.59 -4.53 30.87
N GLN A 3 -13.90 -4.94 29.80
CA GLN A 3 -13.47 -4.02 28.77
C GLN A 3 -14.70 -3.49 28.05
N ASN A 4 -15.08 -2.26 28.40
CA ASN A 4 -16.14 -1.49 27.75
C ASN A 4 -15.95 -1.53 26.24
N ASN A 5 -16.83 -2.26 25.58
CA ASN A 5 -16.87 -2.39 24.14
C ASN A 5 -17.50 -1.09 23.59
N PHE A 6 -16.80 0.04 23.72
CA PHE A 6 -17.26 1.39 23.39
C PHE A 6 -17.88 1.47 21.99
N PHE A 7 -17.34 0.68 21.06
CA PHE A 7 -17.82 0.55 19.69
C PHE A 7 -19.20 -0.10 19.54
N MET A 8 -19.67 -0.89 20.53
CA MET A 8 -21.04 -1.43 20.52
C MET A 8 -22.09 -0.33 20.74
N TRP A 9 -21.68 0.83 21.27
CA TRP A 9 -22.56 1.96 21.56
C TRP A 9 -22.49 3.07 20.50
N LEU A 10 -21.52 2.98 19.58
CA LEU A 10 -21.38 3.95 18.50
C LEU A 10 -22.32 3.59 17.34
N PRO A 11 -22.95 4.59 16.71
CA PRO A 11 -23.57 4.39 15.40
C PRO A 11 -22.57 3.83 14.40
N GLN A 12 -23.08 3.05 13.45
CA GLN A 12 -22.24 2.38 12.45
C GLN A 12 -21.45 3.39 11.61
N GLU A 13 -22.04 4.55 11.32
CA GLU A 13 -21.43 5.64 10.56
C GLU A 13 -20.20 6.21 11.27
N VAL A 14 -20.29 6.40 12.60
CA VAL A 14 -19.18 6.91 13.41
C VAL A 14 -18.05 5.89 13.46
N THR A 15 -18.40 4.62 13.63
CA THR A 15 -17.42 3.52 13.61
C THR A 15 -16.69 3.45 12.26
N LEU A 16 -17.42 3.56 11.15
CA LEU A 16 -16.84 3.59 9.81
C LEU A 16 -15.96 4.82 9.58
N TYR A 17 -16.36 5.99 10.09
CA TYR A 17 -15.55 7.19 10.02
C TYR A 17 -14.23 7.03 10.77
N ILE A 18 -14.23 6.41 11.96
CA ILE A 18 -13.00 6.10 12.71
C ILE A 18 -12.10 5.18 11.88
N PHE A 19 -12.66 4.10 11.33
CA PHE A 19 -11.88 3.17 10.51
C PHE A 19 -11.32 3.83 9.24
N SER A 20 -12.02 4.79 8.63
CA SER A 20 -11.51 5.48 7.44
C SER A 20 -10.30 6.38 7.71
N GLN A 21 -9.97 6.68 8.97
CA GLN A 21 -8.77 7.43 9.35
C GLN A 21 -7.53 6.53 9.55
N LEU A 22 -7.71 5.22 9.57
CA LEU A 22 -6.63 4.28 9.85
C LEU A 22 -5.77 4.04 8.61
N ASP A 23 -4.46 3.86 8.80
CA ASP A 23 -3.60 3.32 7.76
C ASP A 23 -3.91 1.84 7.46
N ILE A 24 -3.36 1.32 6.36
CA ILE A 24 -3.64 -0.04 5.88
C ILE A 24 -3.25 -1.11 6.92
N GLN A 25 -2.12 -0.94 7.61
CA GLN A 25 -1.70 -1.90 8.64
C GLN A 25 -2.63 -1.86 9.84
N SER A 26 -3.00 -0.66 10.27
CA SER A 26 -3.94 -0.43 11.36
C SER A 26 -5.34 -0.97 11.03
N LEU A 27 -5.82 -0.81 9.80
CA LEU A 27 -7.06 -1.43 9.29
C LEU A 27 -6.99 -2.97 9.31
N CYS A 28 -5.88 -3.55 8.85
CA CYS A 28 -5.66 -4.99 8.91
C CYS A 28 -5.69 -5.50 10.35
N ARG A 29 -4.97 -4.84 11.27
CA ARG A 29 -4.99 -5.18 12.70
C ARG A 29 -6.39 -5.05 13.29
N ALA A 30 -7.09 -3.96 13.01
CA ALA A 30 -8.48 -3.73 13.44
C ALA A 30 -9.41 -4.84 12.92
N SER A 31 -9.25 -5.30 11.68
CA SER A 31 -10.06 -6.39 11.14
C SER A 31 -9.85 -7.73 11.86
N MET A 32 -8.76 -7.90 12.60
CA MET A 32 -8.44 -9.12 13.33
C MET A 32 -8.82 -9.06 14.83
N THR A 33 -9.37 -7.95 15.33
CA THR A 33 -9.66 -7.79 16.77
C THR A 33 -10.89 -8.57 17.22
N CYS A 34 -11.98 -8.52 16.46
CA CYS A 34 -13.22 -9.24 16.75
C CYS A 34 -14.07 -9.46 15.47
N MET A 35 -15.02 -10.40 15.54
CA MET A 35 -15.88 -10.73 14.40
C MET A 35 -16.74 -9.56 13.89
N SER A 36 -17.19 -8.68 14.79
CA SER A 36 -17.98 -7.50 14.41
C SER A 36 -17.16 -6.51 13.58
N TRP A 37 -15.91 -6.24 14.00
CA TRP A 37 -15.00 -5.37 13.26
C TRP A 37 -14.56 -6.01 11.96
N PHE A 38 -14.27 -7.31 11.97
CA PHE A 38 -13.98 -8.06 10.76
C PHE A 38 -15.09 -7.93 9.73
N ALA A 39 -16.35 -8.15 10.13
CA ALA A 39 -17.50 -8.04 9.25
C ALA A 39 -17.69 -6.60 8.72
N THR A 40 -17.50 -5.60 9.59
CA THR A 40 -17.63 -4.17 9.24
C THR A 40 -16.53 -3.70 8.29
N ILE A 41 -15.30 -4.18 8.48
CA ILE A 41 -14.13 -3.70 7.74
C ILE A 41 -13.95 -4.49 6.43
N ARG A 42 -14.01 -5.82 6.46
CA ARG A 42 -13.54 -6.69 5.36
C ARG A 42 -14.18 -6.40 4.02
N ASN A 43 -15.50 -6.19 4.00
CA ASN A 43 -16.28 -6.06 2.77
C ASN A 43 -16.70 -4.60 2.49
N ASN A 44 -16.11 -3.63 3.19
CA ASN A 44 -16.49 -2.23 3.03
C ASN A 44 -15.54 -1.49 2.09
N ASP A 45 -15.96 -1.35 0.83
CA ASP A 45 -15.20 -0.66 -0.21
C ASP A 45 -14.87 0.79 0.13
N ARG A 46 -15.67 1.47 0.97
CA ARG A 46 -15.38 2.86 1.36
C ARG A 46 -14.09 2.98 2.18
N LEU A 47 -13.69 1.91 2.87
CA LEU A 47 -12.44 1.86 3.61
C LEU A 47 -11.27 1.54 2.69
N TRP A 48 -11.42 0.55 1.80
CA TRP A 48 -10.30 0.05 0.99
C TRP A 48 -10.03 0.84 -0.28
N LYS A 49 -11.06 1.39 -0.92
CA LYS A 49 -10.95 2.07 -2.21
C LYS A 49 -10.00 3.28 -2.17
N PRO A 50 -10.06 4.20 -1.18
CA PRO A 50 -9.12 5.33 -1.13
C PRO A 50 -7.66 4.88 -1.09
N HIS A 51 -7.33 3.87 -0.28
CA HIS A 51 -5.98 3.30 -0.20
C HIS A 51 -5.55 2.64 -1.51
N CYS A 52 -6.47 1.94 -2.18
CA CYS A 52 -6.18 1.33 -3.48
C CYS A 52 -5.93 2.39 -4.57
N LEU A 53 -6.65 3.51 -4.55
CA LEU A 53 -6.40 4.62 -5.46
C LEU A 53 -5.02 5.27 -5.22
N ALA A 54 -4.57 5.35 -3.97
CA ALA A 54 -3.21 5.80 -3.67
C ALA A 54 -2.15 4.83 -4.22
N VAL A 55 -2.36 3.51 -4.08
CA VAL A 55 -1.50 2.48 -4.69
C VAL A 55 -1.50 2.55 -6.21
N ARG A 56 -2.66 2.80 -6.83
CA ARG A 56 -2.84 2.96 -8.28
C ARG A 56 -2.02 4.10 -8.87
N ALA A 57 -1.72 5.14 -8.09
CA ALA A 57 -0.86 6.24 -8.55
C ALA A 57 0.58 5.77 -8.87
N VAL A 58 1.01 4.66 -8.27
CA VAL A 58 2.35 4.07 -8.44
C VAL A 58 2.30 2.79 -9.28
N CYS A 59 1.35 1.90 -9.00
CA CYS A 59 1.14 0.61 -9.66
C CYS A 59 -0.15 0.63 -10.49
N ARG A 60 -0.20 1.52 -11.49
CA ARG A 60 -1.41 1.72 -12.30
C ARG A 60 -1.81 0.46 -13.05
N ARG A 61 -0.86 -0.17 -13.76
CA ARG A 61 -1.12 -1.32 -14.62
C ARG A 61 -1.68 -2.48 -13.81
N GLU A 62 -1.02 -2.80 -12.70
CA GLU A 62 -1.36 -3.94 -11.85
C GLU A 62 -2.72 -3.75 -11.19
N VAL A 63 -3.02 -2.54 -10.69
CA VAL A 63 -4.33 -2.24 -10.11
C VAL A 63 -5.43 -2.26 -11.18
N ASP A 64 -5.18 -1.69 -12.37
CA ASP A 64 -6.16 -1.68 -13.45
C ASP A 64 -6.44 -3.10 -13.97
N ASP A 65 -5.43 -3.96 -14.04
CA ASP A 65 -5.59 -5.34 -14.49
C ASP A 65 -6.30 -6.21 -13.44
N ASP A 66 -5.94 -6.12 -12.15
CA ASP A 66 -6.67 -6.82 -11.10
C ASP A 66 -8.15 -6.36 -11.03
N ARG A 67 -8.40 -5.07 -11.31
CA ARG A 67 -9.76 -4.54 -11.39
C ARG A 67 -10.55 -5.14 -12.55
N LYS A 68 -9.93 -5.31 -13.73
CA LYS A 68 -10.55 -6.00 -14.88
C LYS A 68 -10.80 -7.47 -14.58
N SER A 69 -9.93 -8.12 -13.81
CA SER A 69 -10.08 -9.51 -13.35
C SER A 69 -11.18 -9.71 -12.30
N GLY A 70 -11.82 -8.64 -11.82
CA GLY A 70 -12.96 -8.72 -10.90
C GLY A 70 -12.60 -8.84 -9.43
N TYR A 71 -11.36 -8.57 -9.04
CA TYR A 71 -10.97 -8.58 -7.63
C TYR A 71 -11.66 -7.46 -6.82
N SER A 72 -11.87 -7.71 -5.53
CA SER A 72 -12.36 -6.70 -4.58
C SER A 72 -11.31 -5.63 -4.31
N TRP A 73 -11.72 -4.42 -3.88
CA TRP A 73 -10.75 -3.35 -3.56
C TRP A 73 -9.74 -3.77 -2.50
N ARG A 74 -10.17 -4.58 -1.52
CA ARG A 74 -9.29 -5.13 -0.49
C ARG A 74 -8.25 -6.09 -1.09
N ASP A 75 -8.67 -7.01 -1.94
CA ASP A 75 -7.77 -8.01 -2.52
C ASP A 75 -6.75 -7.35 -3.47
N ILE A 76 -7.21 -6.40 -4.29
CA ILE A 76 -6.33 -5.59 -5.16
C ILE A 76 -5.29 -4.87 -4.30
N LEU A 77 -5.72 -4.22 -3.22
CA LEU A 77 -4.81 -3.51 -2.34
C LEU A 77 -3.77 -4.44 -1.73
N LEU A 78 -4.19 -5.56 -1.13
CA LEU A 78 -3.27 -6.49 -0.47
C LEU A 78 -2.26 -7.11 -1.44
N ARG A 79 -2.67 -7.41 -2.69
CA ARG A 79 -1.79 -7.93 -3.75
C ARG A 79 -0.72 -6.92 -4.17
N ASN A 80 -1.10 -5.64 -4.27
CA ASN A 80 -0.23 -4.61 -4.85
C ASN A 80 0.49 -3.75 -3.81
N TYR A 81 0.13 -3.85 -2.52
CA TYR A 81 0.64 -2.97 -1.49
C TYR A 81 2.17 -3.03 -1.39
N GLN A 82 2.74 -4.23 -1.21
CA GLN A 82 4.19 -4.37 -1.09
C GLN A 82 4.90 -3.86 -2.36
N LYS A 83 4.45 -4.28 -3.54
CA LYS A 83 5.00 -3.84 -4.83
C LYS A 83 5.01 -2.31 -4.94
N SER A 84 3.92 -1.67 -4.54
CA SER A 84 3.78 -0.21 -4.57
C SER A 84 4.73 0.51 -3.62
N GLN A 85 4.96 -0.02 -2.41
CA GLN A 85 5.89 0.57 -1.45
C GLN A 85 7.33 0.49 -1.95
N VAL A 86 7.72 -0.66 -2.53
CA VAL A 86 9.05 -0.85 -3.12
C VAL A 86 9.23 0.09 -4.31
N LYS A 87 8.29 0.09 -5.26
CA LYS A 87 8.34 0.92 -6.45
C LYS A 87 8.37 2.41 -6.10
N LEU A 88 7.57 2.86 -5.14
CA LEU A 88 7.60 4.23 -4.64
C LEU A 88 8.95 4.59 -3.99
N GLY A 89 9.55 3.67 -3.23
CA GLY A 89 10.89 3.86 -2.67
C GLY A 89 11.94 4.11 -3.75
N TRP A 90 11.91 3.33 -4.83
CA TRP A 90 12.77 3.56 -6.00
C TRP A 90 12.44 4.89 -6.69
N LEU A 91 11.18 5.15 -7.04
CA LEU A 91 10.77 6.36 -7.75
C LEU A 91 10.98 7.65 -6.94
N SER A 92 10.98 7.59 -5.61
CA SER A 92 11.34 8.74 -4.75
C SER A 92 12.84 8.99 -4.66
N GLY A 93 13.68 8.05 -5.14
CA GLY A 93 15.13 8.11 -5.06
C GLY A 93 15.69 7.69 -3.71
N ARG A 94 14.87 7.12 -2.82
CA ARG A 94 15.30 6.58 -1.52
C ARG A 94 16.38 5.51 -1.67
N TYR A 95 16.35 4.78 -2.78
CA TYR A 95 17.29 3.72 -3.13
C TYR A 95 18.24 4.15 -4.27
N SER A 96 18.35 5.43 -4.59
CA SER A 96 19.33 5.90 -5.57
C SER A 96 20.75 5.83 -4.99
N ASN A 97 21.76 5.78 -5.86
CA ASN A 97 23.18 5.80 -5.48
C ASN A 97 23.62 4.63 -4.56
N ILE A 98 23.04 3.45 -4.75
CA ILE A 98 23.48 2.24 -4.04
C ILE A 98 24.92 1.92 -4.44
N CYS A 99 25.83 2.04 -3.48
CA CYS A 99 27.25 1.72 -3.68
C CYS A 99 27.55 0.22 -3.47
N SER A 100 26.64 -0.54 -2.87
CA SER A 100 26.82 -1.97 -2.60
C SER A 100 25.47 -2.69 -2.46
N PRO A 101 25.35 -3.96 -2.87
CA PRO A 101 24.15 -4.77 -2.63
C PRO A 101 23.73 -4.84 -1.15
N ILE A 102 24.66 -4.68 -0.20
CA ILE A 102 24.39 -4.72 1.25
C ILE A 102 23.68 -3.45 1.73
N SER A 103 23.79 -2.33 1.01
CA SER A 103 23.06 -1.10 1.37
C SER A 103 21.60 -1.12 0.92
N LEU A 104 21.15 -2.18 0.24
CA LEU A 104 19.74 -2.40 -0.04
C LEU A 104 19.05 -3.03 1.17
N PRO A 105 17.91 -2.50 1.60
CA PRO A 105 17.19 -3.09 2.72
C PRO A 105 16.71 -4.51 2.40
N GLU A 106 17.06 -5.48 3.26
CA GLU A 106 16.72 -6.91 3.10
C GLU A 106 15.22 -7.18 2.92
N THR A 107 14.37 -6.28 3.45
CA THR A 107 12.91 -6.43 3.49
C THR A 107 12.20 -5.93 2.22
N ILE A 108 12.92 -5.37 1.25
CA ILE A 108 12.33 -4.47 0.22
C ILE A 108 12.49 -4.98 -1.22
N MET A 109 12.94 -6.22 -1.42
CA MET A 109 12.95 -6.83 -2.76
C MET A 109 11.68 -7.68 -2.95
N CYS A 110 10.62 -7.08 -3.49
CA CYS A 110 9.48 -7.83 -3.99
C CYS A 110 9.75 -8.23 -5.44
N PRO A 111 9.43 -9.46 -5.88
CA PRO A 111 9.52 -9.83 -7.29
C PRO A 111 8.70 -8.87 -8.15
N MET A 112 9.34 -8.24 -9.14
CA MET A 112 8.67 -7.39 -10.13
C MET A 112 9.01 -7.86 -11.54
N ASP A 113 8.07 -7.65 -12.46
CA ASP A 113 8.26 -7.93 -13.87
C ASP A 113 9.24 -6.94 -14.53
N ALA A 114 9.75 -7.34 -15.70
CA ALA A 114 10.75 -6.59 -16.45
C ALA A 114 10.26 -5.18 -16.84
N GLU A 115 8.97 -5.01 -17.11
CA GLU A 115 8.38 -3.71 -17.45
C GLU A 115 8.44 -2.76 -16.25
N THR A 116 8.07 -3.24 -15.06
CA THR A 116 8.15 -2.45 -13.82
C THR A 116 9.58 -2.02 -13.52
N TRP A 117 10.55 -2.92 -13.69
CA TRP A 117 11.97 -2.58 -13.55
C TRP A 117 12.44 -1.59 -14.61
N GLY A 118 11.91 -1.69 -15.84
CA GLY A 118 12.16 -0.74 -16.92
C GLY A 118 11.72 0.69 -16.56
N GLU A 119 10.52 0.84 -15.99
CA GLU A 119 10.02 2.15 -15.52
C GLU A 119 10.91 2.74 -14.41
N ILE A 120 11.32 1.91 -13.44
CA ILE A 120 12.23 2.33 -12.37
C ILE A 120 13.57 2.78 -12.96
N LEU A 121 14.16 1.98 -13.86
CA LEU A 121 15.44 2.31 -14.49
C LEU A 121 15.37 3.62 -15.27
N GLU A 122 14.29 3.83 -16.03
CA GLU A 122 14.09 5.08 -16.78
C GLU A 122 13.97 6.29 -15.84
N ALA A 123 13.26 6.14 -14.72
CA ALA A 123 13.16 7.19 -13.71
C ALA A 123 14.52 7.51 -13.08
N GLU A 124 15.34 6.49 -12.77
CA GLU A 124 16.69 6.67 -12.24
C GLU A 124 17.63 7.37 -13.24
N LEU A 125 17.61 6.97 -14.52
CA LEU A 125 18.44 7.59 -15.56
C LEU A 125 18.12 9.08 -15.77
N LYS A 126 16.88 9.51 -15.52
CA LYS A 126 16.45 10.90 -15.61
C LYS A 126 16.85 11.74 -14.39
N ARG A 127 17.31 11.13 -13.28
CA ARG A 127 17.72 11.90 -12.10
C ARG A 127 19.00 12.68 -12.41
N PRO A 128 19.05 13.98 -12.10
CA PRO A 128 20.28 14.74 -12.23
C PRO A 128 21.34 14.15 -11.30
N ASN A 129 22.44 13.67 -11.88
CA ASN A 129 23.58 13.17 -11.13
C ASN A 129 24.13 14.30 -10.25
N HIS A 130 24.15 14.12 -8.92
CA HIS A 130 25.00 14.92 -8.00
C HIS A 130 26.51 14.63 -8.17
N LYS A 131 26.95 14.31 -9.39
CA LYS A 131 28.35 14.06 -9.74
C LYS A 131 28.80 14.90 -10.93
N GLN A 132 28.59 16.21 -10.87
CA GLN A 132 29.39 17.20 -11.58
C GLN A 132 29.40 18.51 -10.77
N ILE A 133 30.18 18.55 -9.69
CA ILE A 133 30.83 19.78 -9.28
C ILE A 133 32.31 19.44 -9.31
N SER A 134 32.93 19.84 -10.42
CA SER A 134 34.37 19.92 -10.65
C SER A 134 35.01 20.95 -9.73
#